data_AF-A0A381XQT3-F1
#
_entry.id   AF-A0A381XQT3-F1
#
_cell.length_a   1.000
_cell.length_b   1.000
_cell.length_c   1.000
_cell.angle_alpha   90.00
_cell.angle_beta   90.00
_cell.angle_gamma   90.00
#
_symmetry.space_group_name_H-M   'P 1'
#
loop_
_entity.id
_entity.type
_entity.pdbx_description
1 polymer ?
#
loop_
_entity_poly.entity_id
_entity_poly.type
_entity_poly.pdbx_seq_one_letter_code
_entity_poly.pdbx_strand_id
1 'polypeptide(L)'
;EMDRRLRFIAAEEADRFGLGYSIHDEWQSPAVEFDGDCIAAVQRAADLLGYSNKKMVSGAGHDSVYVSRVAPTGMIFVPCEGGLSHNEAENAKPEELEAGCNVLLHAMLERANQH
;
A
#
# COMPACT_ATOMS: atom_id res chain seq x y z
N GLU A 1 -9.88 -17.94 -3.32
CA GLU A 1 -10.49 -18.50 -4.56
C GLU A 1 -9.47 -18.57 -5.70
N MET A 2 -8.78 -17.47 -6.03
CA MET A 2 -7.79 -17.43 -7.11
C MET A 2 -6.61 -18.41 -6.91
N ASP A 3 -6.00 -18.49 -5.73
CA ASP A 3 -4.92 -19.45 -5.43
C ASP A 3 -5.36 -20.92 -5.68
N ARG A 4 -6.53 -21.30 -5.16
CA ARG A 4 -7.09 -22.64 -5.39
C ARG A 4 -7.26 -22.93 -6.88
N ARG A 5 -7.72 -21.95 -7.66
CA ARG A 5 -7.91 -22.07 -9.11
C ARG A 5 -6.57 -22.21 -9.85
N LEU A 6 -5.55 -21.43 -9.45
CA LEU A 6 -4.19 -21.56 -9.99
C LEU A 6 -3.67 -23.00 -9.80
N ARG A 7 -3.75 -23.53 -8.58
CA ARG A 7 -3.27 -24.88 -8.25
C ARG A 7 -4.02 -25.97 -9.02
N PHE A 8 -5.33 -25.79 -9.19
CA PHE A 8 -6.14 -26.70 -10.00
C PHE A 8 -5.68 -26.72 -11.46
N ILE A 9 -5.53 -25.55 -12.09
CA ILE A 9 -5.07 -25.44 -13.49
C ILE A 9 -3.67 -26.03 -13.66
N ALA A 10 -2.76 -25.76 -12.72
CA ALA A 10 -1.41 -26.31 -12.76
C ALA A 10 -1.41 -27.85 -12.72
N ALA A 11 -2.24 -28.45 -11.87
CA ALA A 11 -2.39 -29.90 -11.79
C ALA A 11 -2.95 -30.48 -13.09
N GLU A 12 -4.03 -29.89 -13.61
CA GLU A 12 -4.71 -30.36 -14.83
C GLU A 12 -3.78 -30.32 -16.06
N GLU A 13 -3.03 -29.23 -16.24
CA GLU A 13 -2.11 -29.11 -17.37
C GLU A 13 -0.87 -30.01 -17.20
N ALA A 14 -0.35 -30.18 -15.98
CA ALA A 14 0.76 -31.11 -15.72
C ALA A 14 0.38 -32.55 -16.07
N ASP A 15 -0.83 -32.99 -15.67
CA ASP A 15 -1.36 -34.31 -16.02
C ASP A 15 -1.55 -34.47 -17.54
N ARG A 16 -2.13 -33.45 -18.19
CA ARG A 16 -2.37 -33.44 -19.64
C ARG A 16 -1.10 -33.61 -20.46
N PHE A 17 0.02 -33.05 -20.01
CA PHE A 17 1.31 -33.14 -20.72
C PHE A 17 2.27 -34.17 -20.12
N GLY A 18 1.88 -34.89 -19.07
CA GLY A 18 2.72 -35.90 -18.41
C GLY A 18 3.95 -35.32 -17.72
N LEU A 19 3.85 -34.13 -17.15
CA LEU A 19 4.94 -33.42 -16.47
C LEU A 19 4.86 -33.61 -14.95
N GLY A 20 6.02 -33.77 -14.31
CA GLY A 20 6.12 -33.62 -12.85
C GLY A 20 6.15 -32.14 -12.46
N TYR A 21 5.49 -31.77 -11.35
CA TYR A 21 5.49 -30.39 -10.86
C TYR A 21 5.52 -30.30 -9.34
N SER A 22 5.90 -29.13 -8.83
CA SER A 22 5.84 -28.76 -7.41
C SER A 22 5.46 -27.28 -7.29
N ILE A 23 4.71 -26.93 -6.25
CA ILE A 23 4.30 -25.54 -5.97
C ILE A 23 4.69 -25.25 -4.52
N HIS A 24 5.40 -24.14 -4.33
CA HIS A 24 5.85 -23.66 -3.02
C HIS A 24 5.35 -22.24 -2.79
N ASP A 25 4.78 -22.01 -1.61
CA ASP A 25 4.34 -20.69 -1.20
C ASP A 25 5.50 -19.94 -0.56
N GLU A 26 6.14 -19.08 -1.35
CA GLU A 26 7.28 -18.30 -0.88
C GLU A 26 6.86 -17.11 0.01
N TRP A 27 5.69 -16.54 -0.26
CA TRP A 27 5.26 -15.33 0.41
C TRP A 27 3.73 -15.20 0.49
N GLN A 28 3.24 -14.86 1.68
CA GLN A 28 1.85 -14.53 1.92
C GLN A 28 1.76 -13.30 2.82
N SER A 29 1.04 -12.27 2.35
CA SER A 29 0.80 -11.03 3.08
C SER A 29 -0.71 -10.78 3.16
N PRO A 30 -1.35 -11.10 4.30
CA PRO A 30 -2.76 -10.78 4.52
C PRO A 30 -3.02 -9.26 4.49
N ALA A 31 -4.25 -8.86 4.15
CA ALA A 31 -4.66 -7.46 4.24
C ALA A 31 -4.54 -6.95 5.68
N VAL A 32 -4.11 -5.69 5.81
CA VAL A 32 -3.96 -5.01 7.11
C VAL A 32 -4.82 -3.77 7.15
N GLU A 33 -5.44 -3.52 8.30
CA GLU A 33 -6.04 -2.23 8.62
C GLU A 33 -5.00 -1.41 9.39
N PHE A 34 -4.75 -0.19 8.91
CA PHE A 34 -3.85 0.74 9.59
C PHE A 34 -4.50 1.40 10.79
N ASP A 35 -3.68 1.94 11.68
CA ASP A 35 -4.12 2.56 12.93
C ASP A 35 -5.06 3.74 12.65
N GLY A 36 -6.21 3.74 13.34
CA GLY A 36 -7.27 4.71 13.12
C GLY A 36 -6.83 6.15 13.42
N ASP A 37 -6.00 6.34 14.44
CA ASP A 37 -5.52 7.68 14.80
C ASP A 37 -4.46 8.19 13.84
N CYS A 38 -3.57 7.32 13.35
CA CYS A 38 -2.64 7.66 12.27
C CYS A 38 -3.39 8.07 10.99
N ILE A 39 -4.42 7.32 10.60
CA ILE A 39 -5.27 7.69 9.46
C ILE A 39 -5.94 9.06 9.70
N ALA A 40 -6.46 9.28 10.91
CA ALA A 40 -7.13 10.53 11.24
C ALA A 40 -6.17 11.74 11.27
N ALA A 41 -4.93 11.56 11.70
CA ALA A 41 -3.90 12.61 11.68
C ALA A 41 -3.53 13.00 10.24
N VAL A 42 -3.39 12.03 9.35
CA VAL A 42 -3.18 12.28 7.91
C VAL A 42 -4.36 13.03 7.30
N GLN A 43 -5.59 12.61 7.62
CA GLN A 43 -6.81 13.26 7.13
C GLN A 43 -6.88 14.73 7.60
N ARG A 44 -6.66 14.99 8.89
CA ARG A 44 -6.65 16.35 9.45
C ARG A 44 -5.57 17.22 8.83
N ALA A 45 -4.37 16.67 8.60
CA ALA A 45 -3.29 17.39 7.95
C ALA A 45 -3.66 17.79 6.51
N ALA A 46 -4.23 16.88 5.72
CA ALA A 46 -4.71 17.19 4.38
C ALA A 46 -5.82 18.25 4.38
N ASP A 47 -6.78 18.16 5.30
CA ASP A 47 -7.88 19.12 5.42
C ASP A 47 -7.39 20.50 5.86
N LEU A 48 -6.44 20.57 6.81
CA LEU A 48 -5.81 21.82 7.28
C LEU A 48 -5.10 22.56 6.13
N LEU A 49 -4.43 21.81 5.26
CA LEU A 49 -3.68 22.33 4.13
C LEU A 49 -4.58 22.62 2.91
N GLY A 50 -5.86 22.26 2.97
CA GLY A 50 -6.83 22.48 1.89
C GLY A 50 -6.65 21.57 0.68
N TYR A 51 -5.98 20.43 0.83
CA TYR A 51 -5.78 19.48 -0.26
C TYR A 51 -6.99 18.55 -0.43
N SER A 52 -7.44 18.35 -1.67
CA SER A 52 -8.42 17.32 -1.98
C SER A 52 -7.86 15.94 -1.64
N ASN A 53 -8.65 15.10 -0.98
CA ASN A 53 -8.19 13.80 -0.50
C ASN A 53 -9.32 12.77 -0.56
N LYS A 54 -8.95 11.49 -0.43
CA LYS A 54 -9.87 10.36 -0.31
C LYS A 54 -9.21 9.23 0.48
N LYS A 55 -10.03 8.47 1.21
CA LYS A 55 -9.58 7.17 1.76
C LYS A 55 -9.43 6.15 0.64
N MET A 56 -8.40 5.31 0.73
CA MET A 56 -8.14 4.25 -0.25
C MET A 56 -7.40 3.08 0.39
N VAL A 57 -7.44 1.94 -0.30
CA VAL A 57 -6.67 0.74 0.04
C VAL A 57 -5.44 0.70 -0.86
N SER A 58 -4.26 0.40 -0.31
CA SER A 58 -3.08 0.14 -1.15
C SER A 58 -3.19 -1.24 -1.81
N GLY A 59 -3.00 -1.28 -3.12
CA GLY A 59 -2.87 -2.54 -3.87
C GLY A 59 -1.47 -3.13 -3.84
N ALA A 60 -0.48 -2.38 -3.35
CA ALA A 60 0.93 -2.78 -3.32
C ALA A 60 1.39 -3.14 -1.90
N GLY A 61 2.40 -4.00 -1.82
CA GLY A 61 3.11 -4.25 -0.57
C GLY A 61 4.05 -3.10 -0.21
N HIS A 62 4.11 -2.75 1.07
CA HIS A 62 4.99 -1.72 1.61
C HIS A 62 5.54 -2.16 2.97
N ASP A 63 6.71 -1.66 3.37
CA ASP A 63 7.30 -1.96 4.68
C ASP A 63 6.36 -1.59 5.84
N SER A 64 5.53 -0.56 5.66
CA SER A 64 4.51 -0.13 6.62
C SER A 64 3.56 -1.27 7.03
N VAL A 65 3.28 -2.24 6.15
CA VAL A 65 2.46 -3.43 6.46
C VAL A 65 3.10 -4.29 7.54
N TYR A 66 4.43 -4.35 7.60
CA TYR A 66 5.14 -5.05 8.65
C TYR A 66 5.32 -4.19 9.90
N VAL A 67 5.60 -2.89 9.73
CA VAL A 67 5.72 -1.93 10.84
C VAL A 67 4.42 -1.86 11.65
N SER A 68 3.26 -1.95 11.00
CA SER A 68 1.96 -1.93 11.67
C SER A 68 1.74 -3.06 12.68
N ARG A 69 2.54 -4.14 12.62
CA ARG A 69 2.48 -5.24 13.59
C ARG A 69 3.08 -4.88 14.95
N VAL A 70 3.88 -3.82 15.02
CA VAL A 70 4.61 -3.43 16.24
C VAL A 70 4.42 -1.96 16.64
N ALA A 71 3.82 -1.13 15.78
CA ALA A 71 3.56 0.28 16.08
C ALA A 71 2.32 0.81 15.35
N PRO A 72 1.60 1.80 15.93
CA PRO A 72 0.59 2.57 15.21
C PRO A 72 1.17 3.13 13.90
N THR A 73 0.59 2.76 12.77
CA THR A 73 1.13 3.04 11.44
C THR A 73 0.01 3.48 10.52
N GLY A 74 0.30 4.43 9.63
CA GLY A 74 -0.55 4.86 8.52
C GLY A 74 0.28 5.19 7.29
N MET A 75 -0.37 5.49 6.17
CA MET A 75 0.29 5.86 4.92
C MET A 75 -0.33 7.10 4.29
N ILE A 76 0.46 7.83 3.51
CA ILE A 76 0.06 8.98 2.71
C ILE A 76 0.41 8.65 1.26
N PHE A 77 -0.56 8.78 0.37
CA PHE A 77 -0.37 8.58 -1.07
C PHE A 77 -0.48 9.92 -1.79
N VAL A 78 0.34 10.08 -2.82
CA VAL A 78 0.24 11.16 -3.81
C VAL A 78 -0.02 10.56 -5.19
N PRO A 79 -0.62 11.31 -6.12
CA PRO A 79 -0.80 10.83 -7.49
C PRO A 79 0.54 10.51 -8.18
N CYS A 80 0.47 9.58 -9.13
CA CYS A 80 1.53 9.30 -10.08
C CYS A 80 0.95 9.38 -11.49
N GLU A 81 1.70 9.93 -12.43
CA GLU A 81 1.26 10.19 -13.80
C GLU A 81 0.81 8.88 -14.48
N GLY A 82 -0.45 8.85 -14.91
CA GLY A 82 -1.07 7.64 -15.49
C GLY A 82 -1.20 6.45 -14.55
N GLY A 83 -0.88 6.61 -13.26
CA GLY A 83 -0.79 5.49 -12.30
C GLY A 83 0.31 4.48 -12.62
N LEU A 84 1.31 4.87 -13.43
CA LEU A 84 2.40 4.01 -13.85
C LEU A 84 3.42 3.86 -12.72
N SER A 85 3.83 2.63 -12.42
CA SER A 85 4.94 2.38 -11.51
C SER A 85 5.75 1.16 -11.97
N HIS A 86 6.93 0.94 -11.38
CA HIS A 86 7.89 -0.09 -11.81
C HIS A 86 8.30 0.07 -13.28
N ASN A 87 8.41 1.33 -13.71
CA ASN A 87 8.77 1.70 -15.07
C ASN A 87 9.60 2.99 -15.03
N GLU A 88 10.57 3.13 -15.93
CA GLU A 88 11.44 4.32 -16.00
C GLU A 88 10.68 5.62 -16.30
N ALA A 89 9.48 5.52 -16.87
CA ALA A 89 8.58 6.66 -17.10
C ALA A 89 7.67 6.99 -15.90
N GLU A 90 7.83 6.32 -14.76
CA GLU A 90 7.16 6.69 -13.50
C GLU A 90 7.48 8.15 -13.16
N ASN A 91 6.43 8.94 -12.90
CA ASN A 91 6.57 10.37 -12.66
C ASN A 91 5.50 10.91 -11.71
N ALA A 92 5.84 11.93 -10.94
CA ALA A 92 4.91 12.65 -10.07
C ALA A 92 5.21 14.14 -10.16
N LYS A 93 4.18 14.99 -10.10
CA LYS A 93 4.39 16.43 -10.22
C LYS A 93 5.05 16.97 -8.95
N PRO A 94 5.99 17.93 -9.06
CA PRO A 94 6.64 18.53 -7.89
C PRO A 94 5.65 19.04 -6.83
N GLU A 95 4.52 19.61 -7.25
CA GLU A 95 3.49 20.15 -6.36
C GLU A 95 2.73 19.05 -5.61
N GLU A 96 2.56 17.88 -6.22
CA GLU A 96 1.94 16.71 -5.59
C GLU A 96 2.88 16.09 -4.56
N LEU A 97 4.19 16.03 -4.87
CA LEU A 97 5.22 15.58 -3.94
C LEU A 97 5.34 16.54 -2.74
N GLU A 98 5.34 17.85 -2.98
CA GLU A 98 5.32 18.86 -1.92
C GLU A 98 4.09 18.70 -1.02
N ALA A 99 2.91 18.53 -1.60
CA ALA A 99 1.68 18.31 -0.85
C ALA A 99 1.78 17.08 0.05
N GLY A 100 2.28 15.95 -0.47
CA GLY A 100 2.52 14.74 0.32
C GLY A 100 3.47 14.94 1.49
N CYS A 101 4.58 15.66 1.25
CA CYS A 101 5.56 16.00 2.29
C CYS A 101 4.97 16.93 3.37
N ASN A 102 4.17 17.92 2.98
CA ASN A 102 3.50 18.81 3.94
C ASN A 102 2.49 18.03 4.79
N VAL A 103 1.70 17.14 4.20
CA VAL A 103 0.78 16.28 4.97
C VAL A 103 1.55 15.40 5.95
N LEU A 104 2.68 14.82 5.52
CA LEU A 104 3.54 14.01 6.39
C LEU A 104 4.05 14.83 7.58
N LEU A 105 4.59 16.03 7.32
CA LEU A 105 5.11 16.93 8.36
C LEU A 105 4.04 17.23 9.42
N HIS A 106 2.85 17.65 8.99
CA HIS A 106 1.78 18.02 9.90
C HIS A 106 1.24 16.82 10.70
N ALA A 107 1.07 15.65 10.05
CA ALA A 107 0.64 14.44 10.74
C ALA A 107 1.67 13.98 11.78
N MET A 108 2.96 14.04 11.46
CA MET A 108 4.04 13.69 12.39
C MET A 108 4.10 14.66 13.57
N LEU A 109 3.99 15.98 13.33
CA LEU A 109 3.97 16.98 14.40
C LEU A 109 2.77 16.78 15.34
N GLU A 110 1.59 16.45 14.81
CA GLU A 110 0.42 16.17 15.63
C GLU A 110 0.68 14.95 16.54
N ARG A 111 1.18 13.85 15.98
CA ARG A 111 1.43 12.60 16.72
C ARG A 111 2.58 12.72 17.71
N ALA A 112 3.62 13.49 17.40
CA ALA A 112 4.75 13.70 18.28
C ALA A 112 4.42 14.57 19.50
N ASN A 113 3.41 15.44 19.40
CA ASN A 113 2.97 16.32 20.49
C ASN A 113 1.84 15.72 21.34
N GLN A 114 1.44 14.47 21.08
CA GLN A 114 0.51 13.73 21.92
C GLN A 114 1.30 13.11 23.09
N HIS A 115 1.26 13.78 24.24
CA HIS A 115 1.78 13.29 25.53
C HIS A 115 0.76 12.41 26.26
#